data_AF-A0A9P6ER95-F1
#
_entry.id   AF-A0A9P6ER95-F1
#
_cell.length_a   1.000
_cell.length_b   1.000
_cell.length_c   1.000
_cell.angle_alpha   90.00
_cell.angle_beta   90.00
_cell.angle_gamma   90.00
#
_symmetry.space_group_name_H-M   'P 1'
#
loop_
_entity.id
_entity.type
_entity.pdbx_description
1 polymer ?
#
loop_
_entity_poly.entity_id
_entity_poly.type
_entity_poly.pdbx_seq_one_letter_code
_entity_poly.pdbx_strand_id
1 'polypeptide(L)'
;MWTGRWWHSIQKLLPLGSTVCPVIIATNKTQLTQLTGGLYAYPIYLTIGNILKSIRRKPSKQACILIGYLPKIGSRHQDLFHSAMRHILSPLIAAGKDGVDMANGRGEVYRVFPILACYAADFPEQCLVTCTKYGTCPKCQTPADELNKPNPATPRTPKWTMDIINNAAKNSTSVTEFYDTCMAEEVSGSV
;
A
#
# COMPACT_ATOMS: atom_id res chain seq x y z
N MET A 1 8.21 -10.55 2.71
CA MET A 1 7.81 -11.01 4.05
C MET A 1 8.06 -12.52 4.20
N TRP A 2 9.32 -12.95 4.08
CA TRP A 2 9.68 -14.39 4.14
C TRP A 2 10.27 -14.78 5.50
N THR A 3 10.90 -13.83 6.21
CA THR A 3 11.70 -14.15 7.39
C THR A 3 10.92 -14.17 8.70
N GLY A 4 9.60 -13.91 8.72
CA GLY A 4 8.79 -13.84 9.94
C GLY A 4 9.20 -12.77 10.96
N ARG A 5 10.35 -12.10 10.76
CA ARG A 5 10.97 -11.15 11.69
C ARG A 5 10.03 -10.00 12.03
N TRP A 6 9.39 -9.41 11.01
CA TRP A 6 8.42 -8.34 11.22
C TRP A 6 7.28 -8.80 12.14
N TRP A 7 6.69 -9.97 11.87
CA TRP A 7 5.61 -10.51 12.70
C TRP A 7 6.09 -10.67 14.14
N HIS A 8 7.24 -11.32 14.34
CA HIS A 8 7.78 -11.53 15.67
C HIS A 8 8.06 -10.22 16.42
N SER A 9 8.59 -9.20 15.73
CA SER A 9 8.82 -7.89 16.33
C SER A 9 7.53 -7.20 16.74
N ILE A 10 6.50 -7.23 15.89
CA ILE A 10 5.19 -6.61 16.21
C ILE A 10 4.49 -7.38 17.33
N GLN A 11 4.54 -8.72 17.32
CA GLN A 11 3.93 -9.55 18.36
C GLN A 11 4.46 -9.25 19.76
N LYS A 12 5.74 -8.87 19.90
CA LYS A 12 6.33 -8.47 21.18
C LYS A 12 5.79 -7.16 21.75
N LEU A 13 5.19 -6.32 20.90
CA LEU A 13 4.63 -5.03 21.31
C LEU A 13 3.18 -5.14 21.79
N LEU A 14 2.54 -6.30 21.59
CA LEU A 14 1.13 -6.49 21.93
C LEU A 14 0.95 -7.06 23.35
N PRO A 15 -0.24 -6.86 23.96
CA PRO A 15 -0.56 -7.43 25.27
C PRO A 15 -0.42 -8.95 25.30
N LEU A 16 -0.05 -9.48 26.47
CA LEU A 16 0.04 -10.94 26.67
C LEU A 16 -1.30 -11.62 26.35
N GLY A 17 -1.24 -12.76 25.65
CA GLY A 17 -2.43 -13.51 25.24
C GLY A 17 -3.09 -13.03 23.95
N SER A 18 -2.61 -11.94 23.34
CA SER A 18 -3.08 -11.48 22.03
C SER A 18 -2.23 -11.96 20.87
N THR A 19 -2.74 -11.85 19.64
CA THR A 19 -2.02 -12.30 18.43
C THR A 19 -2.10 -11.30 17.28
N VAL A 20 -1.02 -11.16 16.54
CA VAL A 20 -0.98 -10.39 15.29
C VAL A 20 -1.68 -11.16 14.18
N CYS A 21 -2.51 -10.44 13.40
CA CYS A 21 -2.98 -10.90 12.10
C CYS A 21 -2.39 -9.98 11.01
N PRO A 22 -1.33 -10.40 10.30
CA PRO A 22 -0.74 -9.56 9.26
C PRO A 22 -1.72 -9.41 8.12
N VAL A 23 -2.16 -8.20 7.82
CA VAL A 23 -3.04 -7.93 6.68
C VAL A 23 -2.19 -7.63 5.44
N ILE A 24 -2.54 -8.25 4.32
CA ILE A 24 -1.93 -8.04 3.02
C ILE A 24 -3.00 -7.49 2.10
N ILE A 25 -2.74 -6.31 1.55
CA ILE A 25 -3.63 -5.67 0.58
C ILE A 25 -2.99 -5.79 -0.80
N ALA A 26 -3.82 -5.97 -1.83
CA ALA A 26 -3.38 -5.88 -3.20
C ALA A 26 -4.37 -5.07 -4.03
N THR A 27 -3.86 -4.26 -4.95
CA THR A 27 -4.67 -3.63 -5.99
C THR A 27 -4.17 -4.08 -7.33
N ASN A 28 -5.11 -4.36 -8.25
CA ASN A 28 -4.78 -4.71 -9.62
C ASN A 28 -5.72 -3.94 -10.54
N LYS A 29 -5.19 -3.24 -11.53
CA LYS A 29 -6.02 -2.60 -12.55
C LYS A 29 -6.66 -3.67 -13.44
N THR A 30 -7.98 -3.78 -13.38
CA THR A 30 -8.73 -4.77 -14.16
C THR A 30 -9.57 -4.09 -15.22
N GLN A 31 -9.45 -4.54 -16.48
CA GLN A 31 -10.38 -4.15 -17.55
C GLN A 31 -11.73 -4.81 -17.31
N LEU A 32 -12.78 -3.99 -17.18
CA LEU A 32 -14.16 -4.46 -17.01
C LEU A 32 -14.82 -4.78 -18.35
N THR A 33 -14.44 -4.10 -19.43
CA THR A 33 -14.94 -4.38 -20.79
C THR A 33 -13.78 -4.41 -21.80
N GLN A 34 -13.60 -5.55 -22.48
CA GLN A 34 -12.56 -5.69 -23.51
C GLN A 34 -13.00 -5.23 -24.90
N LEU A 35 -14.31 -5.14 -25.16
CA LEU A 35 -14.85 -4.98 -26.53
C LEU A 35 -15.71 -3.72 -26.74
N THR A 36 -16.16 -3.05 -25.68
CA THR A 36 -17.01 -1.85 -25.78
C THR A 36 -16.82 -0.97 -24.55
N GLY A 37 -16.08 0.14 -24.70
CA GLY A 37 -16.14 1.28 -23.75
C GLY A 37 -14.96 1.49 -22.81
N GLY A 38 -13.90 0.67 -22.82
CA GLY A 38 -12.65 0.97 -22.12
C GLY A 38 -12.82 1.29 -20.62
N LEU A 39 -13.72 0.58 -19.95
CA LEU A 39 -13.96 0.74 -18.51
C LEU A 39 -12.94 -0.07 -17.73
N TYR A 40 -12.28 0.58 -16.78
CA TYR A 40 -11.31 -0.03 -15.87
C TYR A 40 -11.81 0.17 -14.45
N ALA A 41 -11.63 -0.84 -13.62
CA ALA A 41 -11.78 -0.73 -12.19
C ALA A 41 -10.50 -1.18 -11.49
N TYR A 42 -10.31 -0.65 -10.28
CA TYR A 42 -9.19 -0.98 -9.42
C TYR A 42 -9.75 -1.67 -8.18
N PRO A 43 -10.05 -2.99 -8.25
CA PRO A 43 -10.41 -3.77 -7.08
C PRO A 43 -9.30 -3.74 -6.02
N ILE A 44 -9.71 -3.61 -4.77
CA ILE A 44 -8.84 -3.77 -3.60
C ILE A 44 -9.14 -5.12 -2.97
N TYR A 45 -8.13 -5.98 -2.97
CA TYR A 45 -8.17 -7.29 -2.36
C TYR A 45 -7.49 -7.29 -1.00
N LEU A 46 -8.02 -8.09 -0.08
CA LEU A 46 -7.47 -8.33 1.24
C LEU A 46 -7.25 -9.82 1.47
N THR A 47 -6.09 -10.16 2.03
CA THR A 47 -5.78 -11.50 2.55
C THR A 47 -4.96 -11.36 3.83
N ILE A 48 -4.80 -12.45 4.59
CA ILE A 48 -4.07 -12.45 5.86
C ILE A 48 -2.81 -13.32 5.81
N GLY A 49 -1.81 -12.89 6.57
CA GLY A 49 -0.49 -13.50 6.72
C GLY A 49 -0.55 -14.91 7.29
N ASN A 50 -1.51 -15.16 8.17
CA ASN A 50 -1.73 -16.43 8.89
C ASN A 50 -2.09 -17.59 7.95
N ILE A 51 -2.61 -17.30 6.75
CA ILE A 51 -2.90 -18.33 5.75
C ILE A 51 -1.61 -18.64 4.98
N LEU A 52 -1.28 -19.92 4.82
CA LEU A 52 -0.12 -20.35 4.05
C LEU A 52 -0.15 -19.79 2.62
N LYS A 53 1.00 -19.35 2.11
CA LYS A 53 1.14 -18.81 0.74
C LYS A 53 0.57 -19.77 -0.31
N SER A 54 0.78 -21.08 -0.15
CA SER A 54 0.27 -22.11 -1.06
C SER A 54 -1.27 -22.20 -1.08
N ILE A 55 -1.93 -21.81 0.01
CA ILE A 55 -3.39 -21.74 0.12
C ILE A 55 -3.89 -20.41 -0.45
N ARG A 56 -3.25 -19.28 -0.08
CA ARG A 56 -3.59 -17.95 -0.62
C ARG A 56 -3.59 -17.88 -2.14
N ARG A 57 -2.68 -18.63 -2.79
CA ARG A 57 -2.53 -18.68 -4.25
C ARG A 57 -3.54 -19.60 -4.95
N LYS A 58 -4.43 -20.29 -4.21
CA LYS A 58 -5.46 -21.16 -4.79
C LYS A 58 -6.80 -20.42 -4.82
N PRO A 59 -7.30 -19.99 -5.99
CA PRO A 59 -8.59 -19.30 -6.07
C PRO A 59 -9.75 -20.09 -5.44
N SER A 60 -9.73 -21.42 -5.58
CA SER A 60 -10.73 -22.33 -4.99
C SER A 60 -10.79 -22.33 -3.47
N LYS A 61 -9.79 -21.76 -2.79
CA LYS A 61 -9.75 -21.66 -1.31
C LYS A 61 -10.27 -20.34 -0.78
N GLN A 62 -10.63 -19.39 -1.65
CA GLN A 62 -11.25 -18.10 -1.28
C GLN A 62 -10.50 -17.37 -0.15
N ALA A 63 -9.19 -17.55 -0.06
CA ALA A 63 -8.33 -16.98 0.98
C ALA A 63 -8.03 -15.48 0.76
N CYS A 64 -8.67 -14.88 -0.25
CA CYS A 64 -8.53 -13.49 -0.64
C CYS A 64 -9.93 -12.95 -0.92
N ILE A 65 -10.29 -11.84 -0.28
CA ILE A 65 -11.60 -11.21 -0.39
C ILE A 65 -11.47 -9.85 -1.08
N LEU A 66 -12.51 -9.44 -1.80
CA LEU A 66 -12.63 -8.09 -2.36
C LEU A 66 -13.25 -7.18 -1.30
N ILE A 67 -12.58 -6.08 -0.95
CA ILE A 67 -13.05 -5.14 0.08
C ILE A 67 -13.53 -3.80 -0.48
N GLY A 68 -13.34 -3.55 -1.77
CA GLY A 68 -13.84 -2.36 -2.43
C GLY A 68 -13.28 -2.15 -3.83
N TYR A 69 -13.78 -1.12 -4.49
CA TYR A 69 -13.28 -0.63 -5.76
C TYR A 69 -12.83 0.82 -5.59
N LEU A 70 -11.65 1.15 -6.11
CA LEU A 70 -11.23 2.54 -6.20
C LEU A 70 -11.91 3.23 -7.37
N PRO A 71 -12.20 4.54 -7.25
CA PRO A 71 -12.70 5.34 -8.36
C PRO A 71 -11.69 5.33 -9.51
N LYS A 72 -12.12 5.74 -10.72
CA LYS A 72 -11.22 5.91 -11.87
C LYS A 72 -10.22 7.03 -11.54
N ILE A 73 -9.08 6.64 -11.01
CA ILE A 73 -7.98 7.55 -10.68
C ILE A 73 -7.14 7.70 -11.94
N GLY A 74 -7.20 8.89 -12.56
CA GLY A 74 -6.21 9.29 -13.55
C GLY A 74 -4.84 9.48 -12.89
N SER A 75 -3.76 9.45 -13.67
CA SER A 75 -2.38 9.60 -13.18
C SER A 75 -2.13 10.86 -12.34
N ARG A 76 -3.02 11.86 -12.42
CA ARG A 76 -2.94 13.15 -11.73
C ARG A 76 -3.69 13.25 -10.39
N HIS A 77 -4.20 12.14 -9.83
CA HIS A 77 -5.04 12.19 -8.63
C HIS A 77 -4.58 11.18 -7.56
N GLN A 78 -3.31 11.26 -7.14
CA GLN A 78 -2.80 10.45 -6.02
C GLN A 78 -3.52 10.77 -4.71
N ASP A 79 -3.98 12.02 -4.52
CA ASP A 79 -4.79 12.38 -3.35
C ASP A 79 -6.07 11.59 -3.24
N LEU A 80 -6.77 11.43 -4.37
CA LEU A 80 -8.02 10.69 -4.40
C LEU A 80 -7.75 9.22 -4.07
N PHE A 81 -6.65 8.65 -4.58
CA PHE A 81 -6.20 7.31 -4.21
C PHE A 81 -5.98 7.19 -2.70
N HIS A 82 -5.16 8.06 -2.11
CA HIS A 82 -4.81 7.99 -0.69
C HIS A 82 -6.01 8.28 0.22
N SER A 83 -6.90 9.19 -0.18
CA SER A 83 -8.14 9.50 0.53
C SER A 83 -9.11 8.31 0.50
N ALA A 84 -9.33 7.70 -0.67
CA ALA A 84 -10.16 6.51 -0.79
C ALA A 84 -9.59 5.32 0.00
N MET A 85 -8.28 5.07 -0.09
CA MET A 85 -7.61 4.03 0.68
C MET A 85 -7.72 4.28 2.20
N ARG A 86 -7.57 5.53 2.65
CA ARG A 86 -7.75 5.90 4.06
C ARG A 86 -9.17 5.63 4.54
N HIS A 87 -10.17 5.95 3.72
CA HIS A 87 -11.57 5.69 4.04
C HIS A 87 -11.85 4.19 4.17
N ILE A 88 -11.46 3.41 3.15
CA ILE A 88 -11.68 1.96 3.09
C ILE A 88 -10.95 1.24 4.23
N LEU A 89 -9.75 1.68 4.59
CA LEU A 89 -8.94 1.06 5.64
C LEU A 89 -9.15 1.65 7.03
N SER A 90 -10.04 2.63 7.21
CA SER A 90 -10.34 3.23 8.51
C SER A 90 -10.72 2.18 9.57
N PRO A 91 -11.60 1.18 9.28
CA PRO A 91 -11.92 0.13 10.25
C PRO A 91 -10.70 -0.73 10.62
N LEU A 92 -9.80 -0.97 9.67
CA LEU A 92 -8.56 -1.72 9.90
C LEU A 92 -7.61 -0.96 10.83
N ILE A 93 -7.53 0.37 10.71
CA ILE A 93 -6.69 1.22 11.57
C ILE A 93 -7.16 1.14 13.02
N ALA A 94 -8.47 1.23 13.26
CA ALA A 94 -9.05 1.08 14.60
C ALA A 94 -8.78 -0.33 15.14
N ALA A 95 -9.11 -1.36 14.36
CA ALA A 95 -8.89 -2.76 14.73
C ALA A 95 -7.42 -3.08 15.03
N GLY A 96 -6.48 -2.50 14.29
CA GLY A 96 -5.05 -2.68 14.52
C GLY A 96 -4.51 -1.98 15.76
N LYS A 97 -5.21 -0.96 16.29
CA LYS A 97 -4.85 -0.25 17.53
C LYS A 97 -5.46 -0.90 18.76
N ASP A 98 -6.74 -1.21 18.70
CA ASP A 98 -7.52 -1.64 19.87
C ASP A 98 -7.63 -3.18 19.97
N GLY A 99 -7.33 -3.85 18.86
CA GLY A 99 -7.57 -5.29 18.69
C GLY A 99 -9.07 -5.59 18.54
N VAL A 100 -9.36 -6.79 18.04
CA VAL A 100 -10.73 -7.28 17.83
C VAL A 100 -10.80 -8.72 18.32
N ASP A 101 -11.87 -9.07 19.01
CA ASP A 101 -12.12 -10.44 19.42
C ASP A 101 -12.57 -11.26 18.21
N MET A 102 -11.82 -12.32 17.91
CA MET A 102 -12.09 -13.21 16.77
C MET A 102 -12.11 -14.66 17.24
N ALA A 103 -13.17 -15.38 16.84
CA ALA A 103 -13.26 -16.81 17.07
C ALA A 103 -12.44 -17.58 16.03
N ASN A 104 -11.73 -18.62 16.46
CA ASN A 104 -11.11 -19.57 15.55
C ASN A 104 -12.15 -20.62 15.06
N GLY A 105 -11.71 -21.57 14.23
CA GLY A 105 -12.57 -22.65 13.73
C GLY A 105 -13.10 -23.62 14.81
N ARG A 106 -12.61 -23.53 16.05
CA ARG A 106 -13.09 -24.30 17.21
C ARG A 106 -14.03 -23.50 18.11
N GLY A 107 -14.28 -22.22 17.81
CA GLY A 107 -15.09 -21.31 18.62
C GLY A 107 -14.32 -20.63 19.76
N GLU A 108 -13.01 -20.86 19.89
CA GLU A 108 -12.18 -20.20 20.90
C GLU A 108 -11.94 -18.75 20.46
N VAL A 109 -12.15 -17.80 21.38
CA VAL A 109 -12.03 -16.37 21.12
C VAL A 109 -10.64 -15.88 21.50
N TYR A 110 -10.00 -15.15 20.58
CA TYR A 110 -8.71 -14.51 20.81
C TYR A 110 -8.80 -13.03 20.54
N ARG A 111 -8.04 -12.24 21.31
CA ARG A 111 -7.79 -10.84 20.97
C ARG A 111 -6.78 -10.79 19.82
N VAL A 112 -7.25 -10.38 18.64
CA VAL A 112 -6.46 -10.32 17.41
C VAL A 112 -6.20 -8.87 17.02
N PHE A 113 -4.96 -8.55 16.66
CA PHE A 113 -4.57 -7.24 16.14
C PHE A 113 -4.29 -7.36 14.64
N PRO A 114 -5.26 -7.04 13.77
CA PRO A 114 -5.05 -7.01 12.33
C PRO A 114 -4.21 -5.79 11.94
N ILE A 115 -3.00 -6.01 11.44
CA ILE A 115 -2.03 -4.94 11.17
C ILE A 115 -1.59 -5.04 9.72
N LEU A 116 -1.67 -3.93 8.97
CA LEU A 116 -1.20 -3.86 7.60
C LEU A 116 0.30 -4.16 7.53
N ALA A 117 0.62 -5.26 6.87
CA ALA A 117 1.95 -5.83 6.84
C ALA A 117 2.59 -5.73 5.45
N CYS A 118 1.76 -5.75 4.38
CA CYS A 118 2.23 -5.66 3.00
C CYS A 118 1.16 -5.04 2.10
N TYR A 119 1.61 -4.17 1.20
CA TYR A 119 0.85 -3.76 0.02
C TYR A 119 1.49 -4.37 -1.21
N ALA A 120 0.81 -5.33 -1.84
CA ALA A 120 1.29 -6.03 -3.02
C ALA A 120 0.79 -5.32 -4.28
N ALA A 121 1.72 -4.80 -5.06
CA ALA A 121 1.45 -4.04 -6.28
C ALA A 121 2.56 -4.27 -7.31
N ASP A 122 2.23 -4.11 -8.58
CA ASP A 122 3.15 -3.96 -9.70
C ASP A 122 3.98 -2.66 -9.57
N PHE A 123 4.87 -2.43 -10.52
CA PHE A 123 5.67 -1.22 -10.56
C PHE A 123 4.84 0.08 -10.74
N PRO A 124 3.94 0.22 -11.73
CA PRO A 124 3.10 1.43 -11.84
C PRO A 124 2.29 1.74 -10.57
N GLU A 125 1.69 0.72 -9.97
CA GLU A 125 0.90 0.80 -8.75
C GLU A 125 1.77 1.11 -7.53
N GLN A 126 3.00 0.57 -7.46
CA GLN A 126 3.99 0.98 -6.46
C GLN A 126 4.35 2.45 -6.59
N CYS A 127 4.53 2.96 -7.82
CA CYS A 127 4.78 4.38 -8.05
C CYS A 127 3.61 5.25 -7.58
N LEU A 128 2.38 4.80 -7.85
CA LEU A 128 1.16 5.46 -7.36
C LEU A 128 1.12 5.52 -5.83
N VAL A 129 1.33 4.39 -5.15
CA VAL A 129 1.25 4.27 -3.69
C VAL A 129 2.36 5.03 -2.97
N THR A 130 3.53 5.16 -3.58
CA THR A 130 4.71 5.79 -2.96
C THR A 130 4.92 7.24 -3.40
N CYS A 131 4.00 7.79 -4.21
CA CYS A 131 4.14 9.08 -4.87
C CYS A 131 5.50 9.22 -5.57
N THR A 132 5.96 8.16 -6.25
CA THR A 132 7.27 8.16 -6.91
C THR A 132 7.13 8.51 -8.38
N LYS A 133 8.08 9.29 -8.91
CA LYS A 133 8.17 9.58 -10.35
C LYS A 133 8.33 8.28 -11.13
N TYR A 134 7.52 8.11 -12.18
CA TYR A 134 7.55 6.91 -12.98
C TYR A 134 8.94 6.69 -13.61
N GLY A 135 9.44 5.45 -13.54
CA GLY A 135 10.77 5.10 -14.04
C GLY A 135 11.90 5.18 -13.00
N THR A 136 11.61 5.58 -11.76
CA THR A 136 12.59 5.53 -10.65
C THR A 136 12.25 4.48 -9.60
N CYS A 137 13.13 4.31 -8.61
CA CYS A 137 12.93 3.32 -7.58
C CYS A 137 11.88 3.77 -6.55
N PRO A 138 10.78 3.02 -6.33
CA PRO A 138 9.77 3.36 -5.32
C PRO A 138 10.23 3.08 -3.88
N LYS A 139 11.41 2.47 -3.70
CA LYS A 139 11.92 2.03 -2.38
C LYS A 139 13.08 2.85 -1.86
N CYS A 140 13.89 3.42 -2.75
CA CYS A 140 15.08 4.18 -2.38
C CYS A 140 15.20 5.45 -3.25
N GLN A 141 16.04 6.37 -2.80
CA GLN A 141 16.24 7.69 -3.41
C GLN A 141 17.22 7.63 -4.60
N THR A 142 17.43 6.45 -5.20
CA THR A 142 18.33 6.29 -6.36
C THR A 142 17.72 6.96 -7.59
N PRO A 143 18.46 7.86 -8.27
CA PRO A 143 18.08 8.41 -9.56
C PRO A 143 17.91 7.34 -10.66
N ALA A 144 17.17 7.66 -11.72
CA ALA A 144 16.84 6.71 -12.80
C ALA A 144 18.09 6.13 -13.51
N ASP A 145 19.11 6.96 -13.69
CA ASP A 145 20.38 6.68 -14.35
C ASP A 145 21.34 5.84 -13.49
N GLU A 146 21.06 5.71 -12.19
CA GLU A 146 21.92 5.02 -11.23
C GLU A 146 21.33 3.71 -10.69
N LEU A 147 20.22 3.22 -11.27
CA LEU A 147 19.56 1.99 -10.82
C LEU A 147 20.42 0.72 -10.95
N ASN A 148 21.50 0.78 -11.72
CA ASN A 148 22.47 -0.30 -11.89
C ASN A 148 23.53 -0.35 -10.77
N LYS A 149 23.56 0.62 -9.84
CA LYS A 149 24.56 0.66 -8.77
C LYS A 149 24.35 -0.52 -7.80
N PRO A 150 25.42 -1.23 -7.41
CA PRO A 150 25.31 -2.42 -6.57
C PRO A 150 24.99 -2.13 -5.11
N ASN A 151 25.24 -0.89 -4.65
CA ASN A 151 25.06 -0.50 -3.27
C ASN A 151 23.63 -0.04 -2.99
N PRO A 152 23.01 -0.46 -1.87
CA PRO A 152 21.71 0.05 -1.47
C PRO A 152 21.77 1.56 -1.23
N ALA A 153 20.93 2.32 -1.92
CA ALA A 153 20.78 3.74 -1.63
C ALA A 153 19.87 3.99 -0.42
N THR A 154 19.83 5.24 0.01
CA THR A 154 18.96 5.72 1.10
C THR A 154 17.51 5.31 0.85
N PRO A 155 16.86 4.62 1.80
CA PRO A 155 15.45 4.27 1.67
C PRO A 155 14.54 5.50 1.58
N ARG A 156 13.51 5.43 0.73
CA ARG A 156 12.42 6.41 0.75
C ARG A 156 11.60 6.20 2.02
N THR A 157 11.20 7.29 2.65
CA THR A 157 10.31 7.26 3.82
C THR A 157 9.09 8.13 3.57
N PRO A 158 7.93 7.82 4.17
CA PRO A 158 6.75 8.67 4.05
C PRO A 158 7.04 10.12 4.48
N LYS A 159 7.86 10.30 5.51
CA LYS A 159 8.29 11.62 5.97
C LYS A 159 9.04 12.39 4.89
N TRP A 160 10.06 11.78 4.29
CA TRP A 160 10.85 12.40 3.23
C TRP A 160 9.99 12.78 2.01
N THR A 161 9.11 11.88 1.56
CA THR A 161 8.19 12.17 0.44
C THR A 161 7.27 13.34 0.76
N MET A 162 6.68 13.36 1.96
CA MET A 162 5.81 14.46 2.39
C MET A 162 6.57 15.78 2.57
N ASP A 163 7.81 15.74 3.05
CA ASP A 163 8.66 16.93 3.18
C ASP A 163 8.92 17.57 1.81
N ILE A 164 9.20 16.77 0.78
CA ILE A 164 9.34 17.26 -0.61
C ILE A 164 8.04 17.90 -1.11
N ILE A 165 6.92 17.20 -0.99
CA ILE A 165 5.61 17.69 -1.43
C ILE A 165 5.27 19.01 -0.73
N ASN A 166 5.45 19.07 0.59
CA ASN A 166 5.15 20.27 1.38
C ASN A 166 6.08 21.44 1.04
N ASN A 167 7.35 21.18 0.75
CA ASN A 167 8.30 22.21 0.35
C ASN A 167 7.99 22.74 -1.05
N ALA A 168 7.66 21.86 -2.00
CA ALA A 168 7.18 22.27 -3.32
C ALA A 168 5.92 23.12 -3.20
N ALA A 169 4.93 22.69 -2.42
CA ALA A 169 3.67 23.43 -2.22
C ALA A 169 3.87 24.84 -1.62
N LYS A 170 4.91 25.04 -0.79
CA LYS A 170 5.24 26.36 -0.21
C LYS A 170 5.94 27.29 -1.19
N ASN A 171 6.76 26.74 -2.08
CA ASN A 171 7.64 27.50 -2.95
C ASN A 171 7.04 27.72 -4.35
N SER A 172 5.99 26.98 -4.71
CA SER A 172 5.37 27.07 -6.02
C SER A 172 4.13 27.98 -6.02
N THR A 173 4.01 28.77 -7.08
CA THR A 173 2.89 29.70 -7.32
C THR A 173 1.87 29.13 -8.32
N SER A 174 2.22 28.06 -9.02
CA SER A 174 1.35 27.37 -10.00
C SER A 174 1.43 25.85 -9.85
N VAL A 175 0.39 25.16 -10.35
CA VAL A 175 0.33 23.68 -10.37
C VAL A 175 1.48 23.09 -11.19
N THR A 176 1.88 23.75 -12.28
CA THR A 176 2.99 23.30 -13.12
C THR A 176 4.32 23.41 -12.38
N GLU A 177 4.57 24.54 -11.72
CA GLU A 177 5.78 24.75 -10.92
C GLU A 177 5.88 23.75 -9.76
N PHE A 178 4.75 23.47 -9.10
CA PHE A 178 4.66 22.44 -8.07
C PHE A 178 5.03 21.05 -8.60
N TYR A 179 4.45 20.70 -9.75
CA TYR A 179 4.71 19.42 -10.42
C TYR A 179 6.19 19.29 -10.78
N ASP A 180 6.78 20.31 -11.39
CA ASP A 180 8.18 20.31 -11.83
C ASP A 180 9.14 20.24 -10.65
N THR A 181 8.85 20.97 -9.56
CA THR A 181 9.65 20.94 -8.33
C THR A 181 9.65 19.55 -7.69
N CYS A 182 8.49 18.88 -7.63
CA CYS A 182 8.42 17.50 -7.13
C CYS A 182 9.18 16.54 -8.04
N MET A 183 9.02 16.68 -9.36
CA MET A 183 9.60 15.77 -10.36
C MET A 183 11.13 15.88 -10.43
N ALA A 184 11.70 17.04 -10.07
CA ALA A 184 13.14 17.24 -9.91
C ALA A 184 13.72 16.40 -8.76
N GLU A 185 12.93 16.16 -7.72
CA GLU A 185 13.29 15.33 -6.55
C GLU A 185 12.80 13.87 -6.69
N GLU A 186 12.45 13.45 -7.91
CA GLU A 186 11.94 12.11 -8.20
C GLU A 186 10.66 11.73 -7.42
N VAL A 187 9.88 12.74 -7.04
CA VAL A 187 8.56 12.61 -6.41
C VAL A 187 7.48 13.02 -7.39
N SER A 188 6.38 12.29 -7.40
CA SER A 188 5.22 12.62 -8.19
C SER A 188 4.53 13.84 -7.59
N GLY A 189 4.46 14.96 -8.32
CA GLY A 189 3.68 16.14 -7.95
C GLY A 189 2.20 16.05 -8.34
N SER A 190 1.59 14.86 -8.19
CA SER A 190 0.18 14.58 -8.54
C SER A 190 -0.71 14.44 -7.30
N VAL A 191 -0.33 15.20 -6.27
CA VAL A 191 -0.79 15.23 -4.86
C VAL A 191 -1.22 16.66 -4.52
#